data_AF-A0A4Y8C9B6-F1
#
_entry.id   AF-A0A4Y8C9B6-F1
#
_cell.length_a   1.000
_cell.length_b   1.000
_cell.length_c   1.000
_cell.angle_alpha   90.00
_cell.angle_beta   90.00
_cell.angle_gamma   90.00
#
_symmetry.space_group_name_H-M   'P 1'
#
loop_
_entity.id
_entity.type
_entity.pdbx_description
1 polymer ?
#
loop_
_entity_poly.entity_id
_entity_poly.type
_entity_poly.pdbx_seq_one_letter_code
_entity_poly.pdbx_strand_id
1 'polypeptide(L)'
;IGVIMQGADLSGLANKLGIKEQTIQAGEFKSAGTFARAWNENERNFLQGLIDQSYDLFTGFVAKERALDLNKKDQWANARVFLAAKAKELGLIDELSNYENAKKEL
;
A
#
# COMPACT_ATOMS: atom_id res chain seq x y z
N ILE A 1 8.49 0.02 3.28
CA ILE A 1 7.34 -0.90 3.42
C ILE A 1 6.09 -0.07 3.68
N GLY A 2 5.04 -0.24 2.89
CA GLY A 2 3.80 0.52 2.99
C GLY A 2 2.82 0.05 1.92
N VAL A 3 1.53 0.31 2.10
CA VAL A 3 0.47 -0.04 1.14
C VAL A 3 -0.35 1.22 0.88
N ILE A 4 -0.65 1.48 -0.40
CA ILE A 4 -1.47 2.62 -0.80
C ILE A 4 -2.53 2.17 -1.80
N MET A 5 -3.65 2.87 -1.79
CA MET A 5 -4.62 2.90 -2.86
C MET A 5 -4.83 4.34 -3.27
N GLN A 6 -4.95 4.57 -4.57
CA GLN A 6 -5.14 5.91 -5.13
C GLN A 6 -6.31 5.87 -6.11
N GLY A 7 -7.10 6.93 -6.10
CA GLY A 7 -8.16 7.16 -7.06
C GLY A 7 -8.34 8.65 -7.29
N ALA A 8 -8.77 9.01 -8.50
CA ALA A 8 -9.01 10.39 -8.89
C ALA A 8 -10.52 10.60 -9.07
N ASP A 9 -11.03 11.72 -8.55
CA ASP A 9 -12.38 12.17 -8.87
C ASP A 9 -12.34 13.03 -10.14
N LEU A 10 -12.87 12.49 -11.24
CA LEU A 10 -12.96 13.12 -12.54
C LEU A 10 -14.33 13.75 -12.81
N SER A 11 -15.27 13.70 -11.86
CA SER A 11 -16.63 14.22 -12.02
C SER A 11 -16.64 15.70 -12.45
N GLY A 12 -15.74 16.51 -11.89
CA GLY A 12 -15.61 17.93 -12.24
C GLY A 12 -15.18 18.15 -13.69
N LEU A 13 -14.30 17.29 -14.23
CA LEU A 13 -13.91 17.34 -15.64
C LEU A 13 -15.04 16.84 -16.54
N ALA A 14 -15.68 15.73 -16.19
CA ALA A 14 -16.81 15.16 -16.92
C ALA A 14 -17.94 16.19 -17.07
N ASN A 15 -18.28 16.91 -15.99
CA ASN A 15 -19.27 17.99 -16.00
C ASN A 15 -18.92 19.11 -17.00
N LYS A 16 -17.65 19.52 -17.08
CA LYS A 16 -17.20 20.55 -18.05
C LYS A 16 -17.32 20.08 -19.51
N LEU A 17 -17.15 18.79 -19.75
CA LEU A 17 -17.27 18.17 -21.07
C LEU A 17 -18.70 17.75 -21.41
N GLY A 18 -19.66 17.95 -20.50
CA GLY A 18 -21.05 17.52 -20.69
C GLY A 18 -21.25 16.00 -20.60
N ILE A 19 -20.28 15.27 -20.06
CA ILE A 19 -20.35 13.81 -19.89
C ILE A 19 -21.12 13.50 -18.61
N LYS A 20 -22.13 12.63 -18.71
CA LYS A 20 -22.91 12.14 -17.55
C LYS A 20 -22.66 10.65 -17.35
N GLU A 21 -22.26 10.28 -16.14
CA GLU A 21 -22.16 8.87 -15.73
C GLU A 21 -23.56 8.26 -15.62
N GLN A 22 -23.70 6.99 -16.02
CA GLN A 22 -24.88 6.18 -15.78
C GLN A 22 -24.41 4.82 -15.23
N THR A 23 -24.76 4.53 -13.97
CA THR A 23 -24.26 3.34 -13.27
C THR A 23 -25.42 2.51 -12.73
N ILE A 24 -25.46 1.24 -13.11
CA ILE A 24 -26.35 0.20 -12.56
C ILE A 24 -25.45 -0.84 -11.91
N GLN A 25 -25.64 -1.10 -10.62
CA GLN A 25 -24.79 -2.03 -9.88
C GLN A 25 -25.59 -2.86 -8.87
N ALA A 26 -25.07 -4.06 -8.58
CA ALA A 26 -25.52 -4.89 -7.47
C ALA A 26 -24.46 -4.85 -6.36
N GLY A 27 -24.88 -4.53 -5.13
CA GLY A 27 -24.01 -4.42 -3.96
C GLY A 27 -23.56 -2.97 -3.68
N GLU A 28 -23.52 -2.63 -2.38
CA GLU A 28 -23.21 -1.29 -1.89
C GLU A 28 -21.80 -0.82 -2.31
N PHE A 29 -20.80 -1.70 -2.18
CA PHE A 29 -19.39 -1.35 -2.40
C PHE A 29 -18.89 -1.58 -3.84
N LYS A 30 -19.76 -1.94 -4.80
CA LYS A 30 -19.32 -2.30 -6.15
C LYS A 30 -18.76 -1.13 -6.96
N SER A 31 -19.08 0.10 -6.57
CA SER A 31 -18.46 1.32 -7.10
C SER A 31 -17.47 1.99 -6.14
N ALA A 32 -17.09 1.34 -5.04
CA ALA A 32 -15.97 1.79 -4.23
C ALA A 32 -14.71 1.85 -5.12
N GLY A 33 -14.03 2.99 -5.15
CA GLY A 33 -12.89 3.18 -6.06
C GLY A 33 -13.25 3.80 -7.41
N THR A 34 -14.53 4.13 -7.68
CA THR A 34 -14.93 4.80 -8.92
C THR A 34 -14.23 6.15 -9.09
N PHE A 35 -13.93 6.54 -10.32
CA PHE A 35 -13.40 7.85 -10.67
C PHE A 35 -14.49 8.87 -11.04
N ALA A 36 -15.72 8.41 -11.24
CA ALA A 36 -16.78 9.23 -11.82
C ALA A 36 -17.51 10.12 -10.80
N ARG A 37 -17.25 9.92 -9.51
CA ARG A 37 -17.68 10.75 -8.38
C ARG A 37 -16.74 10.58 -7.20
N ALA A 38 -16.84 11.47 -6.22
CA ALA A 38 -16.25 11.27 -4.91
C ALA A 38 -16.79 9.98 -4.26
N TRP A 39 -15.90 9.24 -3.59
CA TRP A 39 -16.29 8.11 -2.75
C TRP A 39 -17.15 8.62 -1.59
N ASN A 40 -18.06 7.79 -1.09
CA ASN A 40 -18.77 8.08 0.14
C ASN A 40 -17.97 7.60 1.37
N GLU A 41 -18.49 7.86 2.57
CA GLU A 41 -17.81 7.49 3.82
C GLU A 41 -17.69 5.96 4.00
N ASN A 42 -18.77 5.22 3.73
CA ASN A 42 -18.77 3.75 3.83
C ASN A 42 -17.73 3.13 2.89
N GLU A 43 -17.68 3.60 1.64
CA GLU A 43 -16.69 3.16 0.64
C GLU A 43 -15.26 3.48 1.09
N ARG A 44 -15.02 4.70 1.60
CA ARG A 44 -13.70 5.07 2.14
C ARG A 44 -13.29 4.17 3.30
N ASN A 45 -14.18 3.92 4.25
CA ASN A 45 -13.89 3.09 5.42
C ASN A 45 -13.63 1.63 5.02
N PHE A 46 -14.42 1.11 4.07
CA PHE A 46 -14.21 -0.23 3.51
C PHE A 46 -12.83 -0.36 2.83
N LEU A 47 -12.49 0.59 1.94
CA LEU A 47 -11.21 0.59 1.24
C LEU A 47 -10.05 0.80 2.22
N GLN A 48 -10.19 1.67 3.22
CA GLN A 48 -9.18 1.87 4.26
C GLN A 48 -8.94 0.57 5.03
N GLY A 49 -10.01 -0.14 5.43
CA GLY A 49 -9.89 -1.42 6.12
C GLY A 49 -9.18 -2.50 5.30
N LEU A 50 -9.35 -2.50 3.97
CA LEU A 50 -8.59 -3.39 3.08
C LEU A 50 -7.10 -3.04 3.04
N ILE A 51 -6.76 -1.74 3.04
CA ILE A 51 -5.37 -1.28 3.05
C ILE A 51 -4.71 -1.57 4.38
N ASP A 52 -5.40 -1.37 5.50
CA ASP A 52 -4.90 -1.67 6.84
C ASP A 52 -4.60 -3.18 6.98
N GLN A 53 -5.53 -4.03 6.56
CA GLN A 53 -5.33 -5.48 6.56
C GLN A 53 -4.14 -5.92 5.68
N SER A 54 -4.00 -5.31 4.51
CA SER A 54 -2.88 -5.59 3.60
C SER A 54 -1.54 -5.15 4.20
N TYR A 55 -1.53 -4.01 4.89
CA TYR A 55 -0.34 -3.49 5.57
C TYR A 55 0.05 -4.34 6.78
N ASP A 56 -0.92 -4.79 7.58
CA ASP A 56 -0.67 -5.69 8.70
C ASP A 56 -0.17 -7.06 8.22
N LEU A 57 -0.72 -7.58 7.13
CA LEU A 57 -0.22 -8.81 6.51
C LEU A 57 1.24 -8.66 6.07
N PHE A 58 1.56 -7.59 5.32
CA PHE A 58 2.90 -7.36 4.82
C PHE A 58 3.91 -7.16 5.97
N THR A 59 3.58 -6.32 6.95
CA THR A 59 4.46 -6.10 8.11
C THR A 59 4.61 -7.35 8.97
N GLY A 60 3.55 -8.13 9.16
CA GLY A 60 3.60 -9.42 9.85
C GLY A 60 4.55 -10.41 9.16
N PHE A 61 4.48 -10.55 7.84
CA PHE A 61 5.41 -11.40 7.09
C PHE A 61 6.86 -10.95 7.22
N VAL A 62 7.14 -9.65 7.02
CA VAL A 62 8.51 -9.14 7.13
C VAL A 62 9.05 -9.32 8.54
N ALA A 63 8.25 -9.01 9.57
CA ALA A 63 8.66 -9.17 10.96
C ALA A 63 9.01 -10.63 11.28
N LYS A 64 8.20 -11.58 10.81
CA LYS A 64 8.44 -13.01 10.98
C LYS A 64 9.75 -13.45 10.31
N GLU A 65 9.92 -13.16 9.02
CA GLU A 65 11.06 -13.65 8.25
C GLU A 65 12.39 -12.96 8.62
N ARG A 66 12.33 -11.72 9.12
CA ARG A 66 13.50 -10.93 9.54
C ARG A 66 13.74 -10.93 11.05
N ALA A 67 12.93 -11.68 11.81
CA ALA A 67 12.93 -11.69 13.28
C ALA A 67 12.86 -10.29 13.91
N LEU A 68 12.05 -9.39 13.35
CA LEU A 68 11.89 -8.02 13.83
C LEU A 68 10.73 -7.90 14.81
N ASP A 69 10.87 -6.97 15.76
CA ASP A 69 9.80 -6.62 16.68
C ASP A 69 8.70 -5.83 15.95
N LEU A 70 7.53 -6.46 15.82
CA LEU A 70 6.35 -5.87 15.17
C LEU A 70 5.84 -4.63 15.94
N ASN A 71 6.05 -4.56 17.26
CA ASN A 71 5.66 -3.38 18.04
C ASN A 71 6.49 -2.14 17.69
N LYS A 72 7.66 -2.34 17.07
CA LYS A 72 8.53 -1.28 16.58
C LYS A 72 8.41 -1.08 15.06
N LYS A 73 7.32 -1.55 14.44
CA LYS A 73 7.10 -1.45 12.98
C LYS A 73 7.23 -0.02 12.45
N ASP A 74 6.88 1.00 13.23
CA ASP A 74 7.05 2.40 12.84
C ASP A 74 8.50 2.81 12.57
N GLN A 75 9.49 2.04 13.04
CA GLN A 75 10.91 2.31 12.78
C GLN A 75 11.36 1.78 11.42
N TRP A 76 10.76 0.69 10.92
CA TRP A 76 11.23 -0.04 9.75
C TRP A 76 10.16 -0.19 8.63
N ALA A 77 8.90 0.12 8.90
CA ALA A 77 7.76 -0.02 7.99
C ALA A 77 6.85 1.22 7.86
N ASN A 78 7.39 2.42 7.98
CA ASN A 78 6.63 3.68 7.87
C ASN A 78 6.62 4.29 6.44
N ALA A 79 6.71 3.46 5.40
CA ALA A 79 6.81 3.85 3.99
C ALA A 79 8.04 4.69 3.57
N ARG A 80 9.00 4.96 4.46
CA ARG A 80 10.26 5.63 4.09
C ARG A 80 11.17 4.71 3.28
N VAL A 81 11.95 5.32 2.39
CA VAL A 81 13.05 4.67 1.68
C VAL A 81 14.30 4.75 2.56
N PHE A 82 15.02 3.64 2.69
CA PHE A 82 16.27 3.57 3.42
C PHE A 82 17.43 3.33 2.46
N LEU A 83 18.57 3.98 2.71
CA LEU A 83 19.83 3.53 2.14
C LEU A 83 20.22 2.18 2.76
N ALA A 84 21.00 1.39 2.02
CA ALA A 84 21.31 0.01 2.42
C ALA A 84 21.98 -0.10 3.80
N ALA A 85 22.86 0.83 4.16
CA ALA A 85 23.48 0.87 5.49
C ALA A 85 22.42 0.94 6.62
N LYS A 86 21.40 1.80 6.45
CA LYS A 86 20.32 1.92 7.42
C LYS A 86 19.40 0.70 7.42
N ALA A 87 19.13 0.14 6.25
CA ALA A 87 18.35 -1.09 6.15
C ALA A 87 19.04 -2.26 6.89
N LYS A 88 20.37 -2.35 6.81
CA LYS A 88 21.16 -3.35 7.55
C LYS A 88 21.07 -3.12 9.06
N GLU A 89 21.24 -1.89 9.54
CA GLU A 89 21.07 -1.55 10.97
C GLU A 89 19.69 -1.93 11.51
N LEU A 90 18.64 -1.77 10.69
CA LEU A 90 17.26 -2.11 11.02
C LEU A 90 16.95 -3.60 10.85
N GLY A 91 17.91 -4.42 10.43
CA GLY A 91 17.72 -5.86 10.19
C GLY A 91 16.88 -6.20 8.96
N LEU A 92 16.63 -5.24 8.06
CA LEU A 92 15.83 -5.44 6.85
C LEU A 92 16.60 -6.16 5.73
N ILE A 93 17.93 -6.13 5.75
CA ILE A 93 18.82 -6.85 4.85
C ILE A 93 19.95 -7.50 5.65
N ASP A 94 20.55 -8.56 5.12
CA ASP A 94 21.63 -9.28 5.79
C ASP A 94 22.97 -8.57 5.60
N GLU A 95 23.26 -8.17 4.36
CA GLU A 95 24.51 -7.49 4.02
C GLU A 95 24.42 -6.56 2.81
N LEU A 96 25.47 -5.76 2.66
CA LEU A 96 25.72 -4.98 1.45
C LEU A 96 26.75 -5.73 0.63
N SER A 97 26.33 -6.23 -0.51
CA SER A 97 27.17 -7.02 -1.40
C SER A 97 26.97 -6.60 -2.85
N ASN A 98 27.79 -7.15 -3.74
CA ASN A 98 27.56 -7.07 -5.18
C ASN A 98 26.94 -8.38 -5.69
N TYR A 99 26.47 -8.34 -6.92
CA TYR A 99 25.80 -9.47 -7.56
C TYR A 99 26.67 -10.74 -7.63
N GLU A 100 27.96 -10.61 -7.94
CA GLU A 100 28.88 -11.75 -8.08
C GLU A 100 29.11 -12.47 -6.75
N ASN A 101 29.13 -11.74 -5.64
CA ASN A 101 29.23 -12.32 -4.30
C ASN A 101 27.93 -13.02 -3.90
N ALA A 102 26.78 -12.35 -4.06
CA ALA A 102 25.48 -12.92 -3.72
C ALA A 102 25.20 -14.24 -4.47
N LYS A 103 25.63 -14.35 -5.74
CA LYS A 103 25.48 -15.58 -6.52
C LYS A 103 26.22 -16.79 -5.94
N LYS A 104 27.31 -16.58 -5.22
CA LYS A 104 28.09 -17.67 -4.61
C LYS A 104 27.44 -18.22 -3.34
N GLU A 105 26.47 -17.51 -2.76
CA GLU A 105 25.77 -17.88 -1.52
C GLU A 105 24.44 -18.60 -1.77
N LEU A 106 24.03 -18.75 -3.04
CA LEU A 106 22.87 -19.53 -3.49
C LEU A 106 23.23 -20.99 -3.74
#